data_AF-A0A6C0HF32-F1
#
_entry.id   AF-A0A6C0HF32-F1
#
_cell.length_a   1.000
_cell.length_b   1.000
_cell.length_c   1.000
_cell.angle_alpha   90.00
_cell.angle_beta   90.00
_cell.angle_gamma   90.00
#
_symmetry.space_group_name_H-M   'P 1'
#
loop_
_entity.id
_entity.type
_entity.pdbx_description
1 polymer ?
#
loop_
_entity_poly.entity_id
_entity_poly.type
_entity_poly.pdbx_seq_one_letter_code
_entity_poly.pdbx_strand_id
1 'polypeptide(L)'
;MQRGQSVEQQFFSRQNQEQLFTIIAQEFQKNQRGFNEKQQGRLVKTLDHYMREVWDTNGPMPINDLNREVLGVTAQDFAGYLRRDTNMPSLSASQKIVSDSRNQPQMELASQRLTIQPRPTFEQTLLQDTGSRFEQLQQERIGPKETRPVPPDFQISMSTSADEPSAISLFETAKKTRENEASRIAAIVTNTQTDANPLLRFISPPSIQNDPNLNPTIAQPIQPIIPEPRGPLPQDYIIKQDNVISYRETEYNLVLYSADRDWYNNTRENRYTFSINFDTGNNQQGFNYSPSSTKKFKNISRIELIKAILPSEGLDMLVKKSDATTYTQSSKLNVLSYPYVIVRIPELDGNTYGTDNNLDNSFGSLQYDANWYTDTATLTDGYLGMIPKFMKCQKVYWPTPLATLTKLTVELQNPNGTSLSSVADTLTISNIFLSNKIPTSSPNIASALYGPSDGTEYGYIFIVSSTFFSQWSFAIGNSIKIQGLDASQITGGTTAGGTSLVQYLNNNIVSIVGVANTTVPNDGLNNVGYANIIIVRGPYGDPTTGSIIPSYFGGSTSTQDILGTSLKTTTFTSGKLINLSHQTSLVLRIITRDLDPTARVRPDNL
;
A
#
# COMPACT_ATOMS: atom_id res chain seq x y z
N MET A 1 13.55 -40.99 -46.85
CA MET A 1 12.36 -40.22 -46.42
C MET A 1 12.22 -40.38 -44.91
N GLN A 2 12.71 -39.42 -44.12
CA GLN A 2 12.62 -39.45 -42.66
C GLN A 2 11.20 -39.05 -42.23
N ARG A 3 10.59 -39.83 -41.34
CA ARG A 3 9.28 -39.57 -40.72
C ARG A 3 9.33 -38.22 -39.99
N GLY A 4 8.36 -37.34 -40.23
CA GLY A 4 8.26 -36.05 -39.55
C GLY A 4 8.10 -36.23 -38.04
N GLN A 5 9.05 -35.71 -37.27
CA GLN A 5 8.94 -35.60 -35.81
C GLN A 5 7.80 -34.64 -35.47
N SER A 6 7.07 -34.90 -34.38
CA SER A 6 6.03 -33.99 -33.91
C SER A 6 6.66 -32.65 -33.50
N VAL A 7 5.90 -31.55 -33.65
CA VAL A 7 6.36 -30.20 -33.29
C VAL A 7 6.84 -30.12 -31.83
N GLU A 8 6.16 -30.85 -30.94
CA GLU A 8 6.54 -31.02 -29.53
C GLU A 8 7.94 -31.63 -29.38
N GLN A 9 8.23 -32.72 -30.10
CA GLN A 9 9.53 -33.38 -30.05
C GLN A 9 10.66 -32.51 -30.61
N GLN A 10 10.36 -31.68 -31.61
CA GLN A 10 11.32 -30.72 -32.15
C GLN A 10 11.56 -29.55 -31.20
N PHE A 11 10.50 -29.05 -30.57
CA PHE A 11 10.56 -27.92 -29.65
C PHE A 11 11.34 -28.25 -28.36
N PHE A 12 11.07 -29.40 -27.73
CA PHE A 12 11.81 -29.87 -26.55
C PHE A 12 13.11 -30.63 -26.91
N SER A 13 13.54 -30.60 -28.17
CA SER A 13 14.80 -31.23 -28.56
C SER A 13 15.99 -30.51 -27.91
N ARG A 14 17.00 -31.29 -27.50
CA ARG A 14 18.26 -30.74 -26.97
C ARG A 14 18.92 -29.75 -27.94
N GLN A 15 18.80 -30.01 -29.24
CA GLN A 15 19.33 -29.13 -30.28
C GLN A 15 18.63 -27.76 -30.29
N ASN A 16 17.30 -27.72 -30.17
CA ASN A 16 16.55 -26.46 -30.09
C ASN A 16 16.89 -25.70 -28.80
N GLN A 17 16.97 -26.41 -27.66
CA GLN A 17 17.35 -25.81 -26.38
C GLN A 17 18.76 -25.18 -26.41
N GLU A 18 19.75 -25.87 -27.01
CA GLU A 18 21.11 -25.35 -27.16
C GLU A 18 21.16 -24.12 -28.10
N GLN A 19 20.33 -24.10 -29.15
CA GLN A 19 20.19 -22.95 -30.04
C GLN A 19 19.61 -21.73 -29.30
N LEU A 20 18.50 -21.91 -28.57
CA LEU A 20 17.87 -20.84 -27.77
C LEU A 20 18.83 -20.30 -26.70
N PHE A 21 19.54 -21.19 -26.00
CA PHE A 21 20.56 -20.81 -25.04
C PHE A 21 21.67 -19.96 -25.69
N THR A 22 22.16 -20.38 -26.85
CA THR A 22 23.23 -19.67 -27.57
C THR A 22 22.78 -18.28 -28.01
N ILE A 23 21.54 -18.13 -28.50
CA ILE A 23 20.97 -16.84 -28.91
C ILE A 23 20.87 -15.90 -27.73
N ILE A 24 20.29 -16.34 -26.61
CA ILE A 24 20.17 -15.53 -25.39
C ILE A 24 21.57 -15.17 -24.86
N ALA A 25 22.48 -16.14 -24.85
CA ALA A 25 23.83 -15.90 -24.37
C ALA A 25 24.59 -14.86 -25.20
N GLN A 26 24.46 -14.91 -26.53
CA GLN A 26 25.04 -13.91 -27.42
C GLN A 26 24.43 -12.51 -27.21
N GLU A 27 23.12 -12.43 -26.98
CA GLU A 27 22.42 -11.17 -26.74
C GLU A 27 22.96 -10.44 -25.49
N PHE A 28 23.18 -11.18 -24.40
CA PHE A 28 23.72 -10.61 -23.17
C PHE A 28 25.24 -10.45 -23.15
N GLN A 29 25.99 -11.28 -23.89
CA GLN A 29 27.44 -11.10 -24.07
C GLN A 29 27.80 -9.84 -24.86
N LYS A 30 26.93 -9.36 -25.75
CA LYS A 30 27.11 -8.05 -26.40
C LYS A 30 27.06 -6.88 -25.41
N ASN A 31 26.39 -7.07 -24.28
CA ASN A 31 26.13 -6.02 -23.29
C ASN A 31 26.98 -6.15 -22.01
N GLN A 32 27.66 -7.28 -21.76
CA GLN A 32 28.47 -7.53 -20.56
C GLN A 32 29.67 -8.47 -20.83
N ARG A 33 30.72 -8.39 -19.99
CA ARG A 33 31.80 -9.40 -19.95
C ARG A 33 31.19 -10.76 -19.60
N GLY A 34 31.61 -11.82 -20.29
CA GLY A 34 30.92 -13.13 -20.34
C GLY A 34 30.45 -13.75 -19.02
N PHE A 35 29.49 -14.66 -19.13
CA PHE A 35 28.79 -15.25 -17.97
C PHE A 35 29.68 -16.11 -17.07
N ASN A 36 29.45 -16.03 -15.76
CA ASN A 36 29.97 -16.99 -14.79
C ASN A 36 29.18 -18.32 -14.80
N GLU A 37 29.76 -19.39 -14.26
CA GLU A 37 29.15 -20.74 -14.26
C GLU A 37 27.77 -20.77 -13.57
N LYS A 38 27.57 -19.95 -12.53
CA LYS A 38 26.29 -19.84 -11.82
C LYS A 38 25.21 -19.19 -12.68
N GLN A 39 25.55 -18.15 -13.43
CA GLN A 39 24.67 -17.44 -14.36
C GLN A 39 24.27 -18.34 -15.53
N GLN A 40 25.21 -19.13 -16.06
CA GLN A 40 24.92 -20.13 -17.09
C GLN A 40 23.97 -21.21 -16.57
N GLY A 41 24.24 -21.77 -15.38
CA GLY A 41 23.37 -22.78 -14.77
C GLY A 41 21.97 -22.26 -14.45
N ARG A 42 21.84 -20.97 -14.10
CA ARG A 42 20.53 -20.33 -13.90
C ARG A 42 19.80 -20.13 -15.22
N LEU A 43 20.48 -19.63 -16.25
CA LEU A 43 19.88 -19.40 -17.56
C LEU A 43 19.29 -20.70 -18.15
N VAL A 44 20.00 -21.83 -18.04
CA VAL A 44 19.50 -23.12 -18.52
C VAL A 44 18.22 -23.54 -17.78
N LYS A 45 18.15 -23.35 -16.45
CA LYS A 45 16.95 -23.68 -15.66
C LYS A 45 15.76 -22.77 -15.99
N THR A 46 16.02 -21.48 -16.16
CA THR A 46 14.99 -20.50 -16.55
C THR A 46 14.46 -20.81 -17.96
N LEU A 47 15.34 -21.16 -18.89
CA LEU A 47 14.96 -21.56 -20.25
C LEU A 47 14.08 -22.82 -20.25
N ASP A 48 14.47 -23.86 -19.51
CA ASP A 48 13.69 -25.11 -19.41
C ASP A 48 12.29 -24.88 -18.79
N HIS A 49 12.20 -23.98 -17.80
CA HIS A 49 10.92 -23.59 -17.20
C HIS A 49 10.00 -22.91 -18.21
N TYR A 50 10.49 -21.89 -18.92
CA TYR A 50 9.66 -21.15 -19.89
C TYR A 50 9.36 -21.94 -21.16
N MET A 51 10.21 -22.89 -21.57
CA MET A 51 9.86 -23.81 -22.66
C MET A 51 8.62 -24.64 -22.30
N ARG A 52 8.50 -25.14 -21.07
CA ARG A 52 7.29 -25.87 -20.65
C ARG A 52 6.07 -24.96 -20.54
N GLU A 53 6.23 -23.80 -19.92
CA GLU A 53 5.13 -22.85 -19.71
C GLU A 53 4.55 -22.29 -21.02
N VAL A 54 5.42 -21.95 -21.99
CA VAL A 54 4.98 -21.46 -23.31
C VAL A 54 4.28 -22.57 -24.09
N TRP A 55 4.72 -23.82 -23.99
CA TRP A 55 4.04 -24.96 -24.62
C TRP A 55 2.66 -25.22 -24.01
N ASP A 56 2.56 -25.22 -22.68
CA ASP A 56 1.31 -25.44 -21.96
C ASP A 56 0.27 -24.34 -22.26
N THR A 57 0.73 -23.11 -22.51
CA THR A 57 -0.13 -21.95 -22.78
C THR A 57 -0.59 -21.89 -24.24
N ASN A 58 0.32 -22.14 -25.19
CA ASN A 58 0.08 -21.88 -26.61
C ASN A 58 -0.25 -23.14 -27.42
N GLY A 59 0.06 -24.33 -26.90
CA GLY A 59 -0.15 -25.58 -27.61
C GLY A 59 0.67 -25.69 -28.91
N PRO A 60 0.19 -26.47 -29.91
CA PRO A 60 0.95 -26.77 -31.13
C PRO A 60 0.95 -25.61 -32.13
N MET A 61 1.75 -24.58 -31.86
CA MET A 61 2.09 -23.51 -32.81
C MET A 61 3.36 -23.86 -33.61
N PRO A 62 3.64 -23.17 -34.74
CA PRO A 62 4.92 -23.31 -35.43
C PRO A 62 6.11 -23.08 -34.49
N ILE A 63 7.15 -23.92 -34.60
CA ILE A 63 8.32 -23.89 -33.70
C ILE A 63 8.98 -22.50 -33.61
N ASN A 64 8.94 -21.73 -34.71
CA ASN A 64 9.52 -20.39 -34.76
C ASN A 64 8.79 -19.40 -33.85
N ASP A 65 7.46 -19.52 -33.72
CA ASP A 65 6.65 -18.63 -32.89
C ASP A 65 6.84 -18.96 -31.40
N LEU A 66 6.84 -20.26 -31.06
CA LEU A 66 7.15 -20.74 -29.71
C LEU A 66 8.56 -20.32 -29.27
N ASN A 67 9.56 -20.50 -30.15
CA ASN A 67 10.92 -20.08 -29.88
C ASN A 67 11.02 -18.57 -29.64
N ARG A 68 10.32 -17.75 -30.44
CA ARG A 68 10.31 -16.29 -30.28
C ARG A 68 9.74 -15.87 -28.92
N GLU A 69 8.69 -16.52 -28.48
CA GLU A 69 8.05 -16.24 -27.19
C GLU A 69 8.92 -16.67 -26.01
N VAL A 70 9.50 -17.88 -26.07
CA VAL A 70 10.45 -18.35 -25.06
C VAL A 70 11.64 -17.41 -24.93
N LEU A 71 12.20 -16.94 -26.05
CA LEU A 71 13.31 -15.98 -26.05
C LEU A 71 12.91 -14.67 -25.34
N GLY A 72 11.74 -14.12 -25.66
CA GLY A 72 11.26 -12.87 -25.09
C GLY A 72 11.06 -12.95 -23.57
N VAL A 73 10.37 -13.99 -23.11
CA VAL A 73 10.08 -14.17 -21.67
C VAL A 73 11.35 -14.50 -20.89
N THR A 74 12.20 -15.40 -21.42
CA THR A 74 13.45 -15.79 -20.76
C THR A 74 14.43 -14.62 -20.68
N ALA A 75 14.56 -13.81 -21.74
CA ALA A 75 15.44 -12.64 -21.73
C ALA A 75 14.97 -11.58 -20.72
N GLN A 76 13.66 -11.35 -20.60
CA GLN A 76 13.11 -10.40 -19.63
C GLN A 76 13.37 -10.82 -18.19
N ASP A 77 13.11 -12.09 -17.83
CA ASP A 77 13.37 -12.62 -16.49
C ASP A 77 14.87 -12.60 -16.16
N PHE A 78 15.70 -13.06 -17.10
CA PHE A 78 17.15 -13.13 -16.90
C PHE A 78 17.79 -11.74 -16.79
N ALA A 79 17.32 -10.74 -17.54
CA ALA A 79 17.74 -9.34 -17.38
C ALA A 79 17.38 -8.80 -15.97
N GLY A 80 16.22 -9.18 -15.44
CA GLY A 80 15.81 -8.87 -14.08
C GLY A 80 16.74 -9.50 -13.03
N TYR A 81 17.16 -10.75 -13.24
CA TYR A 81 18.14 -11.44 -12.41
C TYR A 81 19.51 -10.74 -12.43
N LEU A 82 20.06 -10.42 -13.60
CA LEU A 82 21.36 -9.74 -13.71
C LEU A 82 21.37 -8.37 -13.02
N ARG A 83 20.28 -7.60 -13.12
CA ARG A 83 20.15 -6.31 -12.41
C ARG A 83 20.15 -6.45 -10.89
N ARG A 84 19.65 -7.58 -10.36
CA ARG A 84 19.70 -7.89 -8.93
C ARG A 84 21.09 -8.32 -8.50
N ASP A 85 21.78 -9.09 -9.33
CA ASP A 85 23.15 -9.56 -9.07
C ASP A 85 24.15 -8.39 -9.03
N THR A 86 24.02 -7.40 -9.92
CA THR A 86 24.88 -6.20 -9.93
C THR A 86 24.65 -5.23 -8.76
N ASN A 87 23.50 -5.32 -8.08
CA ASN A 87 23.12 -4.45 -6.96
C ASN A 87 23.38 -5.09 -5.59
N MET A 88 24.01 -6.27 -5.53
CA MET A 88 24.52 -6.86 -4.30
C MET A 88 25.90 -6.27 -3.97
N PRO A 89 26.13 -5.71 -2.77
CA PRO A 89 27.49 -5.36 -2.34
C PRO A 89 28.28 -6.66 -2.16
N SER A 90 29.40 -6.79 -2.88
CA SER A 90 30.32 -7.91 -2.69
C SER A 90 30.88 -7.90 -1.26
N LEU A 91 30.55 -8.93 -0.48
CA LEU A 91 31.21 -9.31 0.77
C LEU A 91 32.64 -9.78 0.48
N SER A 92 33.53 -8.85 0.15
CA SER A 92 34.97 -9.11 0.01
C SER A 92 35.76 -7.80 0.07
N ALA A 93 35.78 -7.17 1.23
CA ALA A 93 36.69 -6.06 1.54
C ALA A 93 37.09 -6.07 3.02
N SER A 94 37.62 -7.20 3.48
CA SER A 94 38.38 -7.29 4.73
C SER A 94 39.79 -7.77 4.42
N GLN A 95 40.55 -7.01 3.62
CA GLN A 95 42.00 -7.12 3.47
C GLN A 95 42.52 -6.03 2.53
N LYS A 96 42.73 -4.81 3.07
CA LYS A 96 43.78 -3.84 2.66
C LYS A 96 43.56 -2.52 3.39
N ILE A 97 44.07 -2.42 4.61
CA ILE A 97 44.50 -1.15 5.20
C ILE A 97 45.84 -1.41 5.90
N VAL A 98 46.94 -1.25 5.16
CA VAL A 98 48.28 -0.86 5.66
C VAL A 98 48.99 -0.17 4.49
N SER A 99 49.68 0.93 4.77
CA SER A 99 50.40 1.87 3.88
C SER A 99 49.47 2.80 3.10
N ASP A 100 49.56 4.13 3.10
CA ASP A 100 50.61 5.09 3.47
C ASP A 100 49.92 6.45 3.80
N SER A 101 50.22 7.09 4.92
CA SER A 101 51.20 8.18 5.07
C SER A 101 50.80 9.55 4.46
N ARG A 102 50.48 10.49 5.38
CA ARG A 102 50.91 11.92 5.45
C ARG A 102 50.42 12.92 4.38
N ASN A 103 49.52 13.82 4.77
CA ASN A 103 49.82 15.26 5.00
C ASN A 103 48.53 16.06 5.31
N GLN A 104 48.56 16.79 6.44
CA GLN A 104 47.68 17.94 6.75
C GLN A 104 48.36 19.24 6.24
N PRO A 105 47.80 20.45 6.44
CA PRO A 105 46.44 20.95 6.17
C PRO A 105 46.50 22.34 5.46
N GLN A 106 45.38 22.94 5.04
CA GLN A 106 45.27 24.41 5.04
C GLN A 106 43.82 24.93 4.96
N MET A 107 43.50 25.85 5.87
CA MET A 107 42.38 26.77 5.86
C MET A 107 42.62 27.86 4.81
N GLU A 108 41.58 28.29 4.08
CA GLU A 108 41.54 29.64 3.55
C GLU A 108 40.10 30.18 3.45
N LEU A 109 39.86 31.26 4.19
CA LEU A 109 38.71 32.16 4.07
C LEU A 109 38.95 33.07 2.85
N ALA A 110 38.02 33.16 1.91
CA ALA A 110 37.98 34.30 0.99
C ALA A 110 36.58 34.59 0.44
N SER A 111 36.10 35.76 0.84
CA SER A 111 35.08 36.64 0.26
C SER A 111 35.02 36.60 -1.27
N GLN A 112 33.81 36.50 -1.86
CA GLN A 112 33.59 36.86 -3.26
C GLN A 112 32.42 37.81 -3.44
N ARG A 113 32.76 38.96 -4.02
CA ARG A 113 31.91 40.06 -4.48
C ARG A 113 31.04 39.62 -5.65
N LEU A 114 29.77 40.03 -5.64
CA LEU A 114 28.90 40.02 -6.81
C LEU A 114 29.42 41.00 -7.86
N THR A 115 29.78 40.49 -9.03
CA THR A 115 29.99 41.30 -10.24
C THR A 115 28.83 41.01 -11.19
N ILE A 116 27.98 42.01 -11.43
CA ILE A 116 26.84 41.92 -12.36
C ILE A 116 27.39 42.13 -13.77
N GLN A 117 27.26 41.14 -14.66
CA GLN A 117 27.48 41.32 -16.10
C GLN A 117 26.17 41.75 -16.80
N PRO A 118 26.25 42.64 -17.81
CA PRO A 118 25.07 43.10 -18.54
C PRO A 118 24.50 42.02 -19.48
N ARG A 119 23.18 42.05 -19.64
CA ARG A 119 22.38 41.12 -20.46
C ARG A 119 22.73 41.25 -21.95
N PRO A 120 22.99 40.15 -22.68
CA PRO A 120 23.30 40.20 -24.11
C PRO A 120 22.06 40.58 -24.95
N THR A 121 22.28 41.34 -26.02
CA THR A 121 21.24 41.81 -26.95
C THR A 121 20.78 40.70 -27.91
N PHE A 122 19.58 40.89 -28.46
CA PHE A 122 18.80 39.92 -29.24
C PHE A 122 19.55 39.23 -30.40
N GLU A 123 20.55 39.88 -30.99
CA GLU A 123 21.35 39.30 -32.08
C GLU A 123 22.35 38.22 -31.62
N GLN A 124 22.80 38.24 -30.36
CA GLN A 124 23.72 37.21 -29.84
C GLN A 124 23.03 35.88 -29.53
N THR A 125 21.72 35.90 -29.31
CA THR A 125 20.90 34.69 -29.04
C THR A 125 20.66 33.81 -30.27
N LEU A 126 20.90 34.31 -31.48
CA LEU A 126 20.65 33.54 -32.71
C LEU A 126 21.82 32.63 -33.12
N LEU A 127 23.03 32.90 -32.61
CA LEU A 127 24.27 32.21 -32.96
C LEU A 127 24.77 31.25 -31.86
N GLN A 128 23.99 31.03 -30.80
CA GLN A 128 24.40 30.24 -29.65
C GLN A 128 24.00 28.76 -29.80
N ASP A 129 24.91 27.86 -29.45
CA ASP A 129 24.72 26.41 -29.56
C ASP A 129 23.58 25.91 -28.65
N THR A 130 22.83 24.93 -29.16
CA THR A 130 21.62 24.37 -28.54
C THR A 130 21.86 23.81 -27.13
N GLY A 131 23.06 23.26 -26.88
CA GLY A 131 23.47 22.78 -25.57
C GLY A 131 23.60 23.90 -24.54
N SER A 132 24.27 24.99 -24.91
CA SER A 132 24.41 26.18 -24.05
C SER A 132 23.06 26.85 -23.78
N ARG A 133 22.16 26.85 -24.77
CA ARG A 133 20.81 27.39 -24.64
C ARG A 133 19.95 26.55 -23.70
N PHE A 134 20.10 25.23 -23.71
CA PHE A 134 19.40 24.32 -22.81
C PHE A 134 19.89 24.47 -21.36
N GLU A 135 21.19 24.61 -21.17
CA GLU A 135 21.79 24.80 -19.85
C GLU A 135 21.42 26.16 -19.23
N GLN A 136 21.36 27.21 -20.05
CA GLN A 136 20.88 28.53 -19.64
C GLN A 136 19.39 28.51 -19.28
N LEU A 137 18.56 27.77 -20.03
CA LEU A 137 17.14 27.54 -19.71
C LEU A 137 16.94 26.70 -18.43
N GLN A 138 17.85 25.79 -18.10
CA GLN A 138 17.81 25.10 -16.81
C GLN A 138 18.18 26.03 -15.65
N GLN A 139 19.17 26.90 -15.83
CA GLN A 139 19.53 27.90 -14.82
C GLN A 139 18.42 28.94 -14.60
N GLU A 140 17.73 29.38 -15.66
CA GLU A 140 16.57 30.30 -15.55
C GLU A 140 15.39 29.66 -14.81
N ARG A 141 15.19 28.34 -14.94
CA ARG A 141 14.15 27.61 -14.20
C ARG A 141 14.48 27.39 -12.72
N ILE A 142 15.76 27.50 -12.33
CA ILE A 142 16.16 27.31 -10.93
C ILE A 142 15.84 28.56 -10.09
N GLY A 143 15.84 29.76 -10.68
CA GLY A 143 15.46 31.02 -10.04
C GLY A 143 16.26 31.37 -8.76
N PRO A 144 16.41 32.66 -8.40
CA PRO A 144 16.84 32.98 -7.05
C PRO A 144 15.74 32.55 -6.07
N LYS A 145 16.12 31.82 -5.04
CA LYS A 145 15.25 31.44 -3.92
C LYS A 145 14.68 32.72 -3.30
N GLU A 146 13.42 33.02 -3.58
CA GLU A 146 12.73 34.16 -2.99
C GLU A 146 12.82 34.05 -1.46
N THR A 147 13.51 35.01 -0.84
CA THR A 147 13.42 35.23 0.60
C THR A 147 11.97 35.58 0.90
N ARG A 148 11.32 34.78 1.75
CA ARG A 148 9.94 35.00 2.19
C ARG A 148 9.81 36.45 2.67
N PRO A 149 8.75 37.19 2.27
CA PRO A 149 8.49 38.49 2.85
C PRO A 149 8.34 38.33 4.36
N VAL A 150 8.99 39.23 5.11
CA VAL A 150 8.85 39.28 6.57
C VAL A 150 7.36 39.45 6.88
N PRO A 151 6.78 38.61 7.75
CA PRO A 151 5.37 38.75 8.12
C PRO A 151 5.13 40.16 8.68
N PRO A 152 4.05 40.84 8.28
CA PRO A 152 3.72 42.16 8.82
C PRO A 152 3.52 42.05 10.33
N ASP A 153 4.21 42.90 11.07
CA ASP A 153 4.09 43.01 12.52
C ASP A 153 2.75 43.69 12.85
N PHE A 154 1.89 42.98 13.58
CA PHE A 154 0.57 43.48 13.98
C PHE A 154 0.57 44.14 15.37
N GLN A 155 1.75 44.47 15.89
CA GLN A 155 1.84 45.31 17.08
C GLN A 155 1.46 46.76 16.72
N ILE A 156 0.21 47.11 17.00
CA ILE A 156 -0.22 48.50 17.10
C ILE A 156 0.56 49.11 18.27
N SER A 157 1.65 49.83 17.97
CA SER A 157 2.34 50.63 18.97
C SER A 157 1.45 51.80 19.37
N MET A 158 0.85 51.73 20.56
CA MET A 158 0.23 52.88 21.22
C MET A 158 1.32 53.84 21.76
N SER A 159 2.16 54.36 20.86
CA SER A 159 3.05 55.47 21.18
C SER A 159 2.70 56.64 20.28
N THR A 160 2.02 57.61 20.88
CA THR A 160 1.79 58.95 20.36
C THR A 160 3.12 59.63 20.02
N SER A 161 3.45 59.71 18.72
CA SER A 161 4.43 60.65 18.19
C SER A 161 3.79 61.44 17.05
N ALA A 162 3.85 62.76 17.16
CA ALA A 162 2.94 63.73 16.56
C ALA A 162 3.19 64.06 15.08
N ASP A 163 3.72 63.14 14.26
CA ASP A 163 4.04 63.44 12.85
C ASP A 163 3.70 62.32 11.85
N GLU A 164 2.87 61.34 12.23
CA GLU A 164 2.33 60.36 11.26
C GLU A 164 0.91 60.76 10.79
N PRO A 165 0.64 60.71 9.46
CA PRO A 165 -0.68 61.04 8.94
C PRO A 165 -1.73 60.07 9.48
N SER A 166 -2.70 60.61 10.22
CA SER A 166 -3.83 59.87 10.80
C SER A 166 -4.44 58.88 9.81
N ALA A 167 -4.83 57.70 10.28
CA ALA A 167 -5.49 56.66 9.47
C ALA A 167 -6.72 57.19 8.69
N ILE A 168 -7.35 58.25 9.18
CA ILE A 168 -8.45 58.94 8.49
C ILE A 168 -7.98 59.65 7.21
N SER A 169 -6.78 60.23 7.23
CA SER A 169 -6.19 60.94 6.08
C SER A 169 -5.67 59.97 5.01
N LEU A 170 -5.16 58.80 5.43
CA LEU A 170 -4.81 57.71 4.53
C LEU A 170 -6.06 57.11 3.87
N PHE A 171 -7.17 57.04 4.58
CA PHE A 171 -8.45 56.60 4.02
C PHE A 171 -9.02 57.61 3.01
N GLU A 172 -8.98 58.91 3.31
CA GLU A 172 -9.44 59.95 2.39
C GLU A 172 -8.60 60.02 1.11
N THR A 173 -7.27 59.88 1.23
CA THR A 173 -6.38 59.83 0.06
C THR A 173 -6.64 58.57 -0.77
N ALA A 174 -6.82 57.41 -0.14
CA ALA A 174 -7.17 56.17 -0.84
C ALA A 174 -8.54 56.24 -1.55
N LYS A 175 -9.54 56.86 -0.91
CA LYS A 175 -10.86 57.08 -1.51
C LYS A 175 -10.77 58.01 -2.72
N LYS A 176 -10.02 59.11 -2.60
CA LYS A 176 -9.80 60.07 -3.69
C LYS A 176 -9.07 59.44 -4.88
N THR A 177 -8.11 58.54 -4.65
CA THR A 177 -7.46 57.80 -5.74
C THR A 177 -8.41 56.85 -6.47
N ARG A 178 -9.31 56.17 -5.77
CA ARG A 178 -10.31 55.30 -6.40
C ARG A 178 -11.34 56.07 -7.21
N GLU A 179 -11.77 57.23 -6.72
CA GLU A 179 -12.70 58.11 -7.46
C GLU A 179 -12.06 58.70 -8.72
N ASN A 180 -10.79 59.09 -8.66
CA ASN A 180 -10.04 59.56 -9.83
C ASN A 180 -9.81 58.45 -10.87
N GLU A 181 -9.56 57.22 -10.43
CA GLU A 181 -9.39 56.07 -11.32
C GLU A 181 -10.71 55.66 -11.98
N ALA A 182 -11.82 55.67 -11.23
CA ALA A 182 -13.16 55.46 -11.77
C ALA A 182 -13.55 56.54 -12.80
N SER A 183 -13.19 57.79 -12.54
CA SER A 183 -13.41 58.92 -13.47
C SER A 183 -12.60 58.77 -14.76
N ARG A 184 -11.38 58.23 -14.66
CA ARG A 184 -10.52 57.94 -15.83
C ARG A 184 -11.09 56.80 -16.69
N ILE A 185 -11.66 55.77 -16.06
CA ILE A 185 -12.33 54.67 -16.77
C ILE A 185 -13.63 55.16 -17.43
N ALA A 186 -14.40 56.02 -16.77
CA ALA A 186 -15.61 56.61 -17.35
C ALA A 186 -15.31 57.49 -18.59
N ALA A 187 -14.20 58.23 -18.57
CA ALA A 187 -13.75 59.03 -19.72
C ALA A 187 -13.26 58.20 -20.92
N ILE A 188 -12.84 56.95 -20.69
CA ILE A 188 -12.45 56.02 -21.76
C ILE A 188 -13.69 55.39 -22.41
N VAL A 189 -14.77 55.19 -21.65
CA VAL A 189 -16.05 54.63 -22.17
C VAL A 189 -16.85 55.64 -23.01
N THR A 190 -16.68 56.95 -22.78
CA THR A 190 -17.40 58.00 -23.54
C THR A 190 -16.78 58.35 -24.89
N ASN A 191 -15.57 57.87 -25.22
CA ASN A 191 -14.93 58.11 -26.53
C ASN A 191 -15.18 57.02 -27.58
N THR A 192 -16.08 56.06 -27.32
CA THR A 192 -16.48 55.01 -28.28
C THR A 192 -17.96 55.05 -28.69
N GLN A 193 -18.65 56.19 -28.49
CA GLN A 193 -20.03 56.38 -28.97
C GLN A 193 -20.19 57.69 -29.74
N THR A 194 -19.56 57.74 -30.91
CA THR A 194 -19.99 58.55 -32.04
C THR A 194 -19.83 57.69 -33.27
N ASP A 195 -20.83 56.87 -33.57
CA ASP A 195 -21.32 56.70 -34.93
C ASP A 195 -22.65 55.95 -34.95
N ALA A 196 -23.51 56.45 -35.83
CA ALA A 196 -24.94 56.27 -35.82
C ALA A 196 -25.41 54.98 -36.48
N ASN A 197 -26.47 54.41 -35.91
CA ASN A 197 -27.55 53.63 -36.54
C ASN A 197 -27.36 53.17 -38.02
N PRO A 198 -27.08 51.87 -38.28
CA PRO A 198 -26.95 51.32 -39.63
C PRO A 198 -28.26 50.77 -40.21
N LEU A 199 -29.43 51.29 -39.85
CA LEU A 199 -30.74 50.69 -40.19
C LEU A 199 -31.67 51.53 -41.08
N LEU A 200 -31.21 52.64 -41.69
CA LEU A 200 -32.08 53.55 -42.46
C LEU A 200 -31.54 53.98 -43.84
N ARG A 201 -30.73 53.16 -44.53
CA ARG A 201 -30.24 53.45 -45.90
C ARG A 201 -30.80 52.60 -47.03
N PHE A 202 -31.80 51.77 -46.77
CA PHE A 202 -32.51 51.05 -47.82
C PHE A 202 -33.98 51.35 -47.71
N ILE A 203 -34.48 52.29 -48.52
CA ILE A 203 -35.82 52.41 -49.11
C ILE A 203 -35.93 53.86 -49.61
N SER A 204 -35.56 54.08 -50.87
CA SER A 204 -36.01 55.21 -51.71
C SER A 204 -35.73 54.82 -53.17
N PRO A 205 -36.75 54.69 -54.03
CA PRO A 205 -36.59 54.18 -55.39
C PRO A 205 -36.04 55.26 -56.34
N PRO A 206 -35.27 54.87 -57.38
CA PRO A 206 -34.79 55.80 -58.39
C PRO A 206 -35.88 56.13 -59.42
N SER A 207 -35.96 57.40 -59.80
CA SER A 207 -36.81 57.93 -60.87
C SER A 207 -36.37 57.41 -62.24
N ILE A 208 -37.31 56.82 -62.97
CA ILE A 208 -37.17 56.37 -64.36
C ILE A 208 -37.29 57.60 -65.28
N GLN A 209 -36.21 57.97 -65.97
CA GLN A 209 -36.27 58.75 -67.21
C GLN A 209 -35.99 57.77 -68.36
N ASN A 210 -37.06 57.38 -69.06
CA ASN A 210 -37.00 56.57 -70.28
C ASN A 210 -36.78 57.50 -71.48
N ASP A 211 -35.60 57.41 -72.08
CA ASP A 211 -35.34 57.84 -73.45
C ASP A 211 -35.53 56.61 -74.36
N PRO A 212 -36.46 56.62 -75.35
CA PRO A 212 -36.88 55.41 -76.05
C PRO A 212 -36.09 55.27 -77.35
N ASN A 213 -34.81 54.89 -77.25
CA ASN A 213 -34.04 54.34 -78.36
C ASN A 213 -32.68 53.92 -77.82
N LEU A 214 -32.45 52.62 -77.62
CA LEU A 214 -31.20 51.91 -77.92
C LEU A 214 -31.27 50.44 -77.45
N ASN A 215 -31.00 49.54 -78.39
CA ASN A 215 -30.95 48.09 -78.25
C ASN A 215 -29.84 47.62 -77.28
N PRO A 216 -30.04 46.51 -76.53
CA PRO A 216 -29.07 46.01 -75.56
C PRO A 216 -28.13 45.00 -76.23
N THR A 217 -27.04 45.45 -76.82
CA THR A 217 -25.89 44.58 -77.11
C THR A 217 -24.66 45.42 -77.43
N ILE A 218 -23.85 45.74 -76.40
CA ILE A 218 -22.39 45.97 -76.47
C ILE A 218 -21.90 45.99 -75.01
N ALA A 219 -21.02 45.04 -74.67
CA ALA A 219 -20.39 44.93 -73.37
C ALA A 219 -19.29 45.99 -73.21
N GLN A 220 -19.28 46.72 -72.09
CA GLN A 220 -18.14 47.52 -71.67
C GLN A 220 -17.18 46.68 -70.79
N PRO A 221 -15.85 46.83 -70.93
CA PRO A 221 -14.88 46.00 -70.23
C PRO A 221 -14.79 46.34 -68.73
N ILE A 222 -14.84 45.29 -67.91
CA ILE A 222 -14.75 45.32 -66.45
C ILE A 222 -13.32 45.72 -66.04
N GLN A 223 -13.19 46.81 -65.27
CA GLN A 223 -11.96 47.13 -64.55
C GLN A 223 -11.83 46.22 -63.31
N PRO A 224 -10.61 45.77 -62.94
CA PRO A 224 -10.41 44.87 -61.82
C PRO A 224 -10.70 45.59 -60.49
N ILE A 225 -11.72 45.11 -59.79
CA ILE A 225 -12.08 45.51 -58.43
C ILE A 225 -10.98 45.00 -57.49
N ILE A 226 -10.27 45.92 -56.84
CA ILE A 226 -9.41 45.62 -55.70
C ILE A 226 -10.35 45.22 -54.54
N PRO A 227 -10.21 44.02 -53.92
CA PRO A 227 -11.09 43.63 -52.83
C PRO A 227 -10.81 44.51 -51.61
N GLU A 228 -11.85 45.17 -51.08
CA GLU A 228 -11.77 45.85 -49.80
C GLU A 228 -11.39 44.84 -48.68
N PRO A 229 -10.53 45.24 -47.72
CA PRO A 229 -10.18 44.38 -46.60
C PRO A 229 -11.46 44.10 -45.79
N ARG A 230 -11.82 42.81 -45.70
CA ARG A 230 -12.95 42.36 -44.89
C ARG A 230 -12.76 42.84 -43.45
N GLY A 231 -13.80 43.44 -42.86
CA GLY A 231 -13.82 43.74 -41.43
C GLY A 231 -13.67 42.46 -40.60
N PRO A 232 -13.08 42.53 -39.39
CA PRO A 232 -12.75 41.36 -38.59
C PRO A 232 -14.01 40.59 -38.23
N LEU A 233 -14.11 39.36 -38.73
CA LEU A 233 -15.17 38.42 -38.39
C LEU A 233 -14.91 37.89 -36.97
N PRO A 234 -15.94 37.42 -36.24
CA PRO A 234 -15.74 36.72 -34.96
C PRO A 234 -14.80 35.51 -35.06
N GLN A 235 -14.66 34.96 -36.28
CA GLN A 235 -13.74 33.87 -36.64
C GLN A 235 -12.27 34.32 -36.71
N ASP A 236 -12.00 35.62 -36.85
CA ASP A 236 -10.65 36.20 -36.91
C ASP A 236 -10.05 36.42 -35.50
N TYR A 237 -10.85 36.27 -34.45
CA TYR A 237 -10.39 36.28 -33.06
C TYR A 237 -10.13 34.86 -32.57
N ILE A 238 -8.86 34.45 -32.52
CA ILE A 238 -8.45 33.28 -31.75
C ILE A 238 -8.51 33.65 -30.26
N ILE A 239 -9.64 33.36 -29.63
CA ILE A 239 -9.76 33.44 -28.18
C ILE A 239 -8.92 32.30 -27.61
N LYS A 240 -7.77 32.63 -27.02
CA LYS A 240 -6.98 31.69 -26.24
C LYS A 240 -7.88 31.18 -25.12
N GLN A 241 -8.08 29.87 -25.07
CA GLN A 241 -8.77 29.26 -23.94
C GLN A 241 -7.95 29.55 -22.70
N ASP A 242 -8.57 30.07 -21.65
CA ASP A 242 -7.92 30.16 -20.35
C ASP A 242 -7.34 28.79 -20.03
N ASN A 243 -6.13 28.76 -19.47
CA ASN A 243 -5.45 27.53 -19.10
C ASN A 243 -6.16 26.93 -17.88
N VAL A 244 -7.37 26.41 -18.09
CA VAL A 244 -8.18 25.77 -17.05
C VAL A 244 -7.50 24.45 -16.77
N ILE A 245 -6.75 24.42 -15.68
CA ILE A 245 -6.17 23.19 -15.17
C ILE A 245 -7.32 22.33 -14.63
N SER A 246 -7.78 21.40 -15.46
CA SER A 246 -8.71 20.36 -15.02
C SER A 246 -7.95 19.26 -14.30
N TYR A 247 -8.61 18.69 -13.31
CA TYR A 247 -8.07 17.61 -12.51
C TYR A 247 -9.06 16.45 -12.55
N ARG A 248 -8.51 15.24 -12.61
CA ARG A 248 -9.26 14.00 -12.48
C ARG A 248 -9.01 13.41 -11.10
N GLU A 249 -10.09 13.06 -10.41
CA GLU A 249 -10.00 12.25 -9.19
C GLU A 249 -9.92 10.77 -9.56
N THR A 250 -9.00 10.06 -8.91
CA THR A 250 -8.86 8.60 -9.03
C THR A 250 -9.02 7.96 -7.66
N GLU A 251 -9.88 6.96 -7.57
CA GLU A 251 -10.16 6.26 -6.32
C GLU A 251 -9.35 4.96 -6.22
N TYR A 252 -8.78 4.71 -5.05
CA TYR A 252 -8.08 3.48 -4.72
C TYR A 252 -8.64 2.88 -3.43
N ASN A 253 -8.86 1.56 -3.45
CA ASN A 253 -9.25 0.83 -2.24
C ASN A 253 -7.99 0.32 -1.54
N LEU A 254 -7.82 0.71 -0.28
CA LEU A 254 -6.77 0.24 0.61
C LEU A 254 -7.40 -0.70 1.65
N VAL A 255 -7.02 -1.97 1.60
CA VAL A 255 -7.42 -2.95 2.62
C VAL A 255 -6.25 -3.15 3.57
N LEU A 256 -6.54 -2.99 4.86
CA LEU A 256 -5.61 -3.17 5.96
C LEU A 256 -6.02 -4.43 6.71
N TYR A 257 -5.07 -5.28 7.03
CA TYR A 257 -5.31 -6.49 7.81
C TYR A 257 -4.28 -6.58 8.94
N SER A 258 -4.76 -6.75 10.18
CA SER A 258 -3.88 -6.70 11.35
C SER A 258 -2.91 -7.88 11.45
N ALA A 259 -3.18 -8.99 10.75
CA ALA A 259 -2.29 -10.15 10.76
C ALA A 259 -1.04 -9.97 9.90
N ASP A 260 -1.03 -9.01 8.97
CA ASP A 260 0.09 -8.75 8.05
C ASP A 260 1.25 -8.01 8.73
N ARG A 261 1.05 -7.55 9.97
CA ARG A 261 2.12 -6.95 10.78
C ARG A 261 3.16 -8.00 11.16
N ASP A 262 4.37 -7.56 11.51
CA ASP A 262 5.38 -8.46 12.06
C ASP A 262 5.06 -8.80 13.52
N TRP A 263 4.08 -9.67 13.72
CA TRP A 263 3.62 -10.11 15.02
C TRP A 263 4.62 -11.02 15.75
N TYR A 264 5.60 -11.58 15.02
CA TYR A 264 6.62 -12.42 15.62
C TYR A 264 7.65 -11.58 16.38
N ASN A 265 8.16 -10.51 15.78
CA ASN A 265 9.17 -9.66 16.43
C ASN A 265 8.54 -8.49 17.21
N ASN A 266 7.41 -7.93 16.76
CA ASN A 266 6.77 -6.79 17.41
C ASN A 266 5.67 -7.22 18.40
N THR A 267 5.95 -7.06 19.69
CA THR A 267 5.00 -7.35 20.79
C THR A 267 4.30 -6.11 21.34
N ARG A 268 4.57 -4.92 20.81
CA ARG A 268 3.96 -3.66 21.27
C ARG A 268 2.60 -3.41 20.62
N GLU A 269 2.42 -3.94 19.41
CA GLU A 269 1.19 -3.83 18.62
C GLU A 269 0.33 -5.07 18.76
N ASN A 270 -0.98 -4.91 18.56
CA ASN A 270 -1.96 -5.99 18.57
C ASN A 270 -3.01 -5.78 17.47
N ARG A 271 -3.99 -6.69 17.38
CA ARG A 271 -5.09 -6.61 16.40
C ARG A 271 -5.94 -5.33 16.43
N TYR A 272 -5.95 -4.57 17.52
CA TYR A 272 -6.73 -3.33 17.65
C TYR A 272 -5.86 -2.06 17.53
N THR A 273 -4.54 -2.21 17.69
CA THR A 273 -3.56 -1.13 17.68
C THR A 273 -2.35 -1.55 16.87
N PHE A 274 -2.25 -1.10 15.62
CA PHE A 274 -1.15 -1.46 14.73
C PHE A 274 -0.82 -0.37 13.72
N SER A 275 0.43 -0.34 13.26
CA SER A 275 0.92 0.63 12.30
C SER A 275 1.21 -0.01 10.95
N ILE A 276 1.05 0.75 9.87
CA ILE A 276 1.40 0.38 8.50
C ILE A 276 2.31 1.47 7.92
N ASN A 277 3.35 1.06 7.22
CA ASN A 277 4.25 1.96 6.52
C ASN A 277 3.99 1.92 5.02
N PHE A 278 4.12 3.05 4.35
CA PHE A 278 4.01 3.16 2.91
C PHE A 278 5.40 3.48 2.35
N ASP A 279 5.70 3.00 1.14
CA ASP A 279 6.96 3.29 0.43
C ASP A 279 8.23 2.72 1.09
N THR A 280 8.40 1.39 1.03
CA THR A 280 9.61 0.68 1.52
C THR A 280 10.80 0.73 0.54
N GLY A 281 10.64 1.35 -0.63
CA GLY A 281 11.63 1.32 -1.72
C GLY A 281 12.96 2.03 -1.39
N ASN A 282 12.97 3.00 -0.48
CA ASN A 282 14.16 3.76 -0.09
C ASN A 282 14.64 3.52 1.36
N ASN A 283 13.92 2.71 2.15
CA ASN A 283 14.28 2.39 3.54
C ASN A 283 14.86 0.97 3.70
N GLN A 284 15.42 0.39 2.63
CA GLN A 284 16.00 -0.97 2.63
C GLN A 284 17.39 -1.06 3.32
N GLN A 285 17.57 -0.39 4.46
CA GLN A 285 18.63 -0.70 5.42
C GLN A 285 18.00 -0.92 6.80
N GLY A 286 17.39 -2.09 6.98
CA GLY A 286 16.82 -2.52 8.25
C GLY A 286 15.71 -3.57 8.07
N PHE A 287 15.47 -4.37 9.11
CA PHE A 287 14.35 -5.30 9.18
C PHE A 287 13.04 -4.50 9.22
N ASN A 288 12.17 -4.68 8.22
CA ASN A 288 10.87 -4.03 8.17
C ASN A 288 9.90 -4.73 9.14
N TYR A 289 9.64 -4.11 10.30
CA TYR A 289 8.76 -4.65 11.34
C TYR A 289 7.27 -4.27 11.17
N SER A 290 6.85 -3.80 10.00
CA SER A 290 5.48 -3.30 9.78
C SER A 290 4.92 -3.70 8.42
N PRO A 291 3.59 -3.95 8.31
CA PRO A 291 2.92 -4.18 7.05
C PRO A 291 3.15 -2.99 6.12
N SER A 292 3.31 -3.24 4.82
CA SER A 292 3.54 -2.17 3.85
C SER A 292 2.74 -2.30 2.57
N SER A 293 2.20 -1.18 2.08
CA SER A 293 1.61 -1.12 0.73
C SER A 293 2.69 -0.86 -0.31
N THR A 294 2.64 -1.61 -1.42
CA THR A 294 3.54 -1.44 -2.57
C THR A 294 3.23 -0.18 -3.36
N LYS A 295 2.00 0.34 -3.27
CA LYS A 295 1.59 1.54 -4.00
C LYS A 295 1.85 2.79 -3.19
N LYS A 296 2.60 3.72 -3.79
CA LYS A 296 2.75 5.07 -3.28
C LYS A 296 1.58 5.94 -3.73
N PHE A 297 0.75 6.35 -2.78
CA PHE A 297 -0.32 7.32 -3.02
C PHE A 297 0.27 8.73 -3.06
N LYS A 298 -0.01 9.49 -4.12
CA LYS A 298 0.45 10.87 -4.29
C LYS A 298 -0.74 11.79 -4.51
N ASN A 299 -0.60 13.07 -4.16
CA ASN A 299 -1.63 14.10 -4.37
C ASN A 299 -3.01 13.68 -3.81
N ILE A 300 -3.02 13.19 -2.58
CA ILE A 300 -4.24 12.67 -1.95
C ILE A 300 -5.15 13.86 -1.61
N SER A 301 -6.33 13.91 -2.23
CA SER A 301 -7.34 14.92 -1.95
C SER A 301 -8.26 14.50 -0.80
N ARG A 302 -8.50 13.19 -0.64
CA ARG A 302 -9.42 12.68 0.36
C ARG A 302 -9.08 11.25 0.78
N ILE A 303 -9.24 10.94 2.05
CA ILE A 303 -9.17 9.58 2.60
C ILE A 303 -10.46 9.30 3.35
N GLU A 304 -11.12 8.18 3.06
CA GLU A 304 -12.39 7.78 3.65
C GLU A 304 -12.27 6.39 4.26
N LEU A 305 -12.84 6.15 5.44
CA LEU A 305 -13.05 4.80 5.96
C LEU A 305 -14.41 4.29 5.49
N ILE A 306 -14.41 3.13 4.85
CA ILE A 306 -15.63 2.51 4.31
C ILE A 306 -16.24 1.56 5.34
N LYS A 307 -15.42 0.67 5.90
CA LYS A 307 -15.84 -0.31 6.91
C LYS A 307 -14.65 -0.83 7.71
N ALA A 308 -14.94 -1.33 8.90
CA ALA A 308 -14.04 -2.19 9.66
C ALA A 308 -14.74 -3.53 9.94
N ILE A 309 -13.97 -4.62 9.90
CA ILE A 309 -14.38 -5.97 10.23
C ILE A 309 -13.63 -6.35 11.49
N LEU A 310 -14.36 -6.55 12.58
CA LEU A 310 -13.82 -6.87 13.89
C LEU A 310 -14.25 -8.29 14.28
N PRO A 311 -13.45 -9.04 15.04
CA PRO A 311 -13.89 -10.33 15.55
C PRO A 311 -15.01 -10.14 16.58
N SER A 312 -15.96 -11.07 16.61
CA SER A 312 -17.02 -11.13 17.62
C SER A 312 -16.52 -11.68 18.97
N GLU A 313 -15.23 -11.59 19.26
CA GLU A 313 -14.60 -12.15 20.45
C GLU A 313 -14.98 -11.38 21.74
N GLY A 314 -14.84 -12.05 22.89
CA GLY A 314 -14.92 -11.36 24.17
C GLY A 314 -13.66 -10.52 24.40
N LEU A 315 -13.82 -9.24 24.71
CA LEU A 315 -12.73 -8.31 24.97
C LEU A 315 -12.11 -8.53 26.36
N ASP A 316 -12.91 -9.05 27.30
CA ASP A 316 -12.49 -9.37 28.66
C ASP A 316 -13.27 -10.59 29.20
N MET A 317 -12.74 -11.21 30.25
CA MET A 317 -13.34 -12.35 30.96
C MET A 317 -14.23 -11.89 32.10
N LEU A 318 -15.55 -12.03 31.94
CA LEU A 318 -16.49 -11.87 33.04
C LEU A 318 -16.65 -13.19 33.80
N VAL A 319 -16.14 -13.24 35.02
CA VAL A 319 -16.29 -14.40 35.90
C VAL A 319 -17.38 -14.12 36.93
N LYS A 320 -18.49 -14.86 36.87
CA LYS A 320 -19.55 -14.80 37.88
C LYS A 320 -19.45 -16.01 38.79
N LYS A 321 -19.59 -15.79 40.09
CA LYS A 321 -19.78 -16.90 41.03
C LYS A 321 -21.17 -17.51 40.84
N SER A 322 -21.24 -18.79 40.48
CA SER A 322 -22.51 -19.52 40.33
C SER A 322 -22.90 -20.27 41.60
N ASP A 323 -21.92 -20.67 42.42
CA ASP A 323 -22.11 -21.31 43.73
C ASP A 323 -20.87 -21.08 44.64
N ALA A 324 -20.88 -21.56 45.88
CA ALA A 324 -19.83 -21.36 46.88
C ALA A 324 -18.41 -21.67 46.37
N THR A 325 -18.26 -22.68 45.53
CA THR A 325 -16.99 -23.18 44.97
C THR A 325 -16.92 -23.15 43.44
N THR A 326 -17.99 -22.73 42.76
CA THR A 326 -18.12 -22.81 41.30
C THR A 326 -18.31 -21.43 40.69
N TYR A 327 -17.70 -21.25 39.52
CA TYR A 327 -17.81 -20.03 38.74
C TYR A 327 -18.38 -20.35 37.35
N THR A 328 -19.00 -19.36 36.74
CA THR A 328 -19.55 -19.43 35.38
C THR A 328 -19.04 -18.25 34.56
N GLN A 329 -18.88 -18.48 33.26
CA GLN A 329 -18.37 -17.52 32.29
C GLN A 329 -19.35 -17.33 31.11
N SER A 330 -20.65 -17.47 31.37
CA SER A 330 -21.70 -17.47 30.33
C SER A 330 -21.87 -16.15 29.57
N SER A 331 -21.34 -15.04 30.09
CA SER A 331 -21.49 -13.71 29.47
C SER A 331 -20.28 -13.34 28.63
N LYS A 332 -20.50 -13.12 27.34
CA LYS A 332 -19.47 -12.64 26.40
C LYS A 332 -19.61 -11.13 26.21
N LEU A 333 -18.65 -10.36 26.74
CA LEU A 333 -18.57 -8.91 26.53
C LEU A 333 -17.71 -8.64 25.30
N ASN A 334 -18.33 -8.44 24.15
CA ASN A 334 -17.65 -8.13 22.89
C ASN A 334 -17.79 -6.63 22.54
N VAL A 335 -17.35 -6.27 21.33
CA VAL A 335 -17.44 -4.92 20.80
C VAL A 335 -18.86 -4.33 20.82
N LEU A 336 -19.90 -5.17 20.73
CA LEU A 336 -21.31 -4.73 20.78
C LEU A 336 -21.77 -4.30 22.17
N SER A 337 -20.95 -4.51 23.20
CA SER A 337 -21.21 -3.94 24.54
C SER A 337 -21.08 -2.41 24.55
N TYR A 338 -20.45 -1.82 23.54
CA TYR A 338 -20.33 -0.38 23.36
C TYR A 338 -21.32 0.15 22.31
N PRO A 339 -21.86 1.37 22.49
CA PRO A 339 -22.77 1.97 21.51
C PRO A 339 -22.12 2.25 20.16
N TYR A 340 -20.81 2.51 20.15
CA TYR A 340 -19.98 2.69 18.97
C TYR A 340 -18.51 2.41 19.32
N VAL A 341 -17.70 2.20 18.28
CA VAL A 341 -16.23 2.09 18.39
C VAL A 341 -15.62 3.34 17.79
N ILE A 342 -14.64 3.91 18.49
CA ILE A 342 -13.86 5.03 17.98
C ILE A 342 -12.70 4.47 17.15
N VAL A 343 -12.54 4.98 15.94
CA VAL A 343 -11.35 4.76 15.12
C VAL A 343 -10.49 6.00 15.22
N ARG A 344 -9.28 5.83 15.75
CA ARG A 344 -8.29 6.88 15.80
C ARG A 344 -7.16 6.54 14.84
N ILE A 345 -6.90 7.49 13.95
CA ILE A 345 -5.75 7.47 13.05
C ILE A 345 -5.00 8.78 13.29
N PRO A 346 -3.94 8.79 14.10
CA PRO A 346 -3.23 10.01 14.47
C PRO A 346 -2.76 10.83 13.26
N GLU A 347 -2.40 10.17 12.16
CA GLU A 347 -1.98 10.85 10.93
C GLU A 347 -3.14 11.53 10.16
N LEU A 348 -4.40 11.25 10.53
CA LEU A 348 -5.62 11.76 9.90
C LEU A 348 -6.56 12.48 10.90
N ASP A 349 -6.00 13.09 11.94
CA ASP A 349 -6.73 13.77 13.01
C ASP A 349 -7.66 14.92 12.55
N GLY A 350 -8.48 15.45 13.46
CA GLY A 350 -9.28 16.66 13.24
C GLY A 350 -10.41 16.49 12.21
N ASN A 351 -11.04 15.30 12.18
CA ASN A 351 -12.28 15.08 11.42
C ASN A 351 -13.53 15.16 12.32
N THR A 352 -13.41 14.72 13.56
CA THR A 352 -14.53 14.66 14.51
C THR A 352 -14.34 15.71 15.59
N TYR A 353 -15.43 16.31 16.06
CA TYR A 353 -15.44 17.25 17.19
C TYR A 353 -16.46 16.75 18.22
N GLY A 354 -16.01 16.60 19.45
CA GLY A 354 -16.74 16.05 20.58
C GLY A 354 -16.70 16.94 21.80
N THR A 355 -17.19 16.41 22.91
CA THR A 355 -17.10 17.04 24.23
C THR A 355 -15.88 16.58 25.02
N ASP A 356 -15.12 15.63 24.48
CA ASP A 356 -13.95 15.03 25.08
C ASP A 356 -12.80 14.96 24.08
N ASN A 357 -11.58 15.06 24.62
CA ASN A 357 -10.36 15.10 23.81
C ASN A 357 -10.13 13.81 23.00
N ASN A 358 -10.70 12.67 23.41
CA ASN A 358 -10.50 11.42 22.66
C ASN A 358 -11.37 11.40 21.40
N LEU A 359 -12.61 11.88 21.49
CA LEU A 359 -13.49 12.00 20.32
C LEU A 359 -13.04 13.13 19.39
N ASP A 360 -12.52 14.25 19.91
CA ASP A 360 -11.92 15.34 19.11
C ASP A 360 -10.74 14.85 18.24
N ASN A 361 -9.91 13.97 18.81
CA ASN A 361 -8.75 13.42 18.10
C ASN A 361 -9.07 12.13 17.32
N SER A 362 -10.36 11.79 17.16
CA SER A 362 -10.78 10.60 16.43
C SER A 362 -10.95 10.86 14.93
N PHE A 363 -10.62 9.84 14.13
CA PHE A 363 -10.93 9.84 12.69
C PHE A 363 -12.44 9.69 12.47
N GLY A 364 -13.10 8.92 13.33
CA GLY A 364 -14.55 8.90 13.47
C GLY A 364 -15.06 7.72 14.26
N SER A 365 -16.39 7.54 14.29
CA SER A 365 -17.06 6.49 15.04
C SER A 365 -17.74 5.47 14.13
N LEU A 366 -17.68 4.20 14.53
CA LEU A 366 -18.26 3.07 13.83
C LEU A 366 -19.40 2.45 14.64
N GLN A 367 -20.46 2.08 13.94
CA GLN A 367 -21.59 1.36 14.50
C GLN A 367 -21.77 0.01 13.84
N TYR A 368 -22.43 -0.90 14.54
CA TYR A 368 -22.78 -2.21 14.04
C TYR A 368 -23.65 -2.11 12.78
N ASP A 369 -23.31 -2.93 11.79
CA ASP A 369 -24.03 -3.09 10.53
C ASP A 369 -24.52 -4.53 10.35
N ALA A 370 -23.59 -5.47 10.37
CA ALA A 370 -23.85 -6.88 10.06
C ALA A 370 -22.91 -7.81 10.83
N ASN A 371 -23.21 -9.09 10.82
CA ASN A 371 -22.42 -10.15 11.44
C ASN A 371 -22.31 -11.39 10.53
N TRP A 372 -21.23 -12.14 10.71
CA TRP A 372 -21.01 -13.42 10.04
C TRP A 372 -20.61 -14.44 11.10
N TYR A 373 -21.33 -15.55 11.17
CA TYR A 373 -21.01 -16.66 12.05
C TYR A 373 -20.27 -17.75 11.28
N THR A 374 -19.31 -18.37 11.94
CA THR A 374 -18.52 -19.47 11.37
C THR A 374 -19.19 -20.83 11.59
N ASP A 375 -19.86 -20.99 12.73
CA ASP A 375 -20.62 -22.18 13.09
C ASP A 375 -22.05 -21.77 13.48
N THR A 376 -23.04 -22.53 12.99
CA THR A 376 -24.46 -22.32 13.30
C THR A 376 -24.86 -22.85 14.67
N ALA A 377 -24.06 -23.76 15.27
CA ALA A 377 -24.31 -24.28 16.61
C ALA A 377 -23.84 -23.31 17.71
N THR A 378 -22.69 -22.68 17.51
CA THR A 378 -22.13 -21.66 18.42
C THR A 378 -22.21 -20.30 17.72
N LEU A 379 -23.41 -19.70 17.73
CA LEU A 379 -23.72 -18.34 17.19
C LEU A 379 -22.98 -17.19 17.91
N THR A 380 -21.82 -17.47 18.49
CA THR A 380 -21.01 -16.54 19.26
C THR A 380 -19.72 -16.15 18.53
N ASP A 381 -19.25 -16.98 17.59
CA ASP A 381 -17.91 -16.83 16.99
C ASP A 381 -17.96 -16.52 15.50
N GLY A 382 -17.18 -15.52 15.11
CA GLY A 382 -17.15 -14.97 13.76
C GLY A 382 -16.80 -13.49 13.75
N TYR A 383 -17.39 -12.72 12.83
CA TYR A 383 -17.02 -11.35 12.55
C TYR A 383 -18.20 -10.38 12.65
N LEU A 384 -17.89 -9.14 12.99
CA LEU A 384 -18.80 -8.01 13.08
C LEU A 384 -18.37 -6.96 12.05
N GLY A 385 -19.29 -6.58 11.19
CA GLY A 385 -19.17 -5.47 10.26
C GLY A 385 -19.54 -4.17 10.96
N MET A 386 -18.59 -3.23 10.98
CA MET A 386 -18.72 -1.94 11.63
C MET A 386 -18.56 -0.84 10.57
N ILE A 387 -19.54 0.05 10.44
CA ILE A 387 -19.55 1.10 9.41
C ILE A 387 -19.73 2.51 10.01
N PRO A 388 -19.26 3.56 9.32
CA PRO A 388 -19.65 4.93 9.60
C PRO A 388 -21.11 5.19 9.18
N LYS A 389 -22.08 5.01 10.09
CA LYS A 389 -23.51 5.06 9.72
C LYS A 389 -24.09 6.48 9.61
N PHE A 390 -23.58 7.42 10.40
CA PHE A 390 -24.17 8.77 10.53
C PHE A 390 -23.18 9.93 10.37
N MET A 391 -21.88 9.65 10.44
CA MET A 391 -20.84 10.66 10.26
C MET A 391 -19.89 10.22 9.16
N LYS A 392 -19.50 11.16 8.31
CA LYS A 392 -18.50 10.89 7.28
C LYS A 392 -17.15 10.71 7.98
N CYS A 393 -16.65 9.47 8.03
CA CYS A 393 -15.28 9.18 8.47
C CYS A 393 -14.33 9.47 7.29
N GLN A 394 -14.06 10.75 7.03
CA GLN A 394 -13.22 11.17 5.92
C GLN A 394 -12.33 12.36 6.28
N LYS A 395 -11.06 12.34 5.86
CA LYS A 395 -10.21 13.53 5.89
C LYS A 395 -10.13 14.12 4.49
N VAL A 396 -10.47 15.40 4.35
CA VAL A 396 -10.39 16.15 3.09
C VAL A 396 -9.20 17.11 3.15
N TYR A 397 -8.34 17.04 2.13
CA TYR A 397 -7.18 17.92 1.95
C TYR A 397 -7.53 18.96 0.89
N TRP A 398 -8.06 20.10 1.34
CA TRP A 398 -8.41 21.23 0.48
C TRP A 398 -7.91 22.54 1.11
N PRO A 399 -7.35 23.48 0.32
CA PRO A 399 -7.12 23.42 -1.15
C PRO A 399 -5.89 22.61 -1.57
N THR A 400 -5.00 22.29 -0.62
CA THR A 400 -3.71 21.65 -0.89
C THR A 400 -3.79 20.15 -0.62
N PRO A 401 -3.70 19.27 -1.64
CA PRO A 401 -3.67 17.82 -1.44
C PRO A 401 -2.45 17.37 -0.62
N LEU A 402 -2.60 16.27 0.12
CA LEU A 402 -1.48 15.65 0.81
C LEU A 402 -0.52 15.01 -0.22
N ALA A 403 0.75 15.41 -0.17
CA ALA A 403 1.74 15.02 -1.17
C ALA A 403 1.97 13.49 -1.22
N THR A 404 2.06 12.84 -0.07
CA THR A 404 2.22 11.39 0.06
C THR A 404 1.76 10.92 1.43
N LEU A 405 1.25 9.70 1.52
CA LEU A 405 1.06 9.00 2.79
C LEU A 405 2.32 8.17 3.09
N THR A 406 2.90 8.32 4.28
CA THR A 406 4.14 7.61 4.68
C THR A 406 3.89 6.55 5.75
N LYS A 407 2.98 6.84 6.68
CA LYS A 407 2.59 5.95 7.77
C LYS A 407 1.10 6.11 8.03
N LEU A 408 0.46 5.04 8.49
CA LEU A 408 -0.88 5.08 9.05
C LEU A 408 -0.88 4.20 10.30
N THR A 409 -1.26 4.78 11.43
CA THR A 409 -1.42 4.07 12.70
C THR A 409 -2.90 3.93 13.00
N VAL A 410 -3.39 2.69 13.16
CA VAL A 410 -4.80 2.43 13.49
C VAL A 410 -4.91 2.11 14.98
N GLU A 411 -5.79 2.82 15.68
CA GLU A 411 -6.19 2.51 17.06
C GLU A 411 -7.71 2.39 17.12
N LEU A 412 -8.20 1.20 17.50
CA LEU A 412 -9.60 0.94 17.76
C LEU A 412 -9.85 1.07 19.26
N GLN A 413 -10.74 1.99 19.62
CA GLN A 413 -10.97 2.40 21.00
C GLN A 413 -12.45 2.29 21.37
N ASN A 414 -12.72 2.09 22.65
CA ASN A 414 -14.06 2.24 23.20
C ASN A 414 -14.44 3.75 23.26
N PRO A 415 -15.72 4.09 23.53
CA PRO A 415 -16.16 5.47 23.63
C PRO A 415 -15.42 6.34 24.65
N ASN A 416 -14.74 5.71 25.62
CA ASN A 416 -13.96 6.42 26.64
C ASN A 416 -12.52 6.74 26.18
N GLY A 417 -12.14 6.36 24.95
CA GLY A 417 -10.81 6.60 24.38
C GLY A 417 -9.72 5.61 24.80
N THR A 418 -10.10 4.52 25.48
CA THR A 418 -9.16 3.42 25.79
C THR A 418 -9.23 2.36 24.69
N SER A 419 -8.11 1.69 24.40
CA SER A 419 -8.09 0.62 23.39
C SER A 419 -9.09 -0.49 23.72
N LEU A 420 -9.71 -1.09 22.70
CA LEU A 420 -10.72 -2.15 22.87
C LEU A 420 -10.20 -3.35 23.66
N SER A 421 -8.93 -3.70 23.50
CA SER A 421 -8.26 -4.70 24.33
C SER A 421 -6.76 -4.41 24.40
N SER A 422 -6.20 -4.49 25.60
CA SER A 422 -4.76 -4.44 25.85
C SER A 422 -4.11 -5.83 25.84
N VAL A 423 -4.90 -6.89 25.71
CA VAL A 423 -4.40 -8.27 25.69
C VAL A 423 -3.54 -8.48 24.44
N ALA A 424 -2.38 -9.11 24.64
CA ALA A 424 -1.52 -9.51 23.53
C ALA A 424 -2.24 -10.57 22.69
N ASP A 425 -2.22 -10.41 21.38
CA ASP A 425 -2.87 -11.33 20.44
C ASP A 425 -1.95 -12.46 19.96
N THR A 426 -0.72 -12.51 20.50
CA THR A 426 0.26 -13.56 20.28
C THR A 426 0.58 -14.28 21.58
N LEU A 427 0.85 -15.57 21.50
CA LEU A 427 1.32 -16.38 22.63
C LEU A 427 2.71 -16.92 22.33
N THR A 428 3.56 -16.96 23.37
CA THR A 428 4.87 -17.61 23.28
C THR A 428 4.73 -19.07 23.63
N ILE A 429 5.35 -19.94 22.81
CA ILE A 429 5.32 -21.39 23.01
C ILE A 429 6.41 -21.74 24.02
N SER A 430 6.04 -22.46 25.08
CA SER A 430 6.95 -22.95 26.10
C SER A 430 7.31 -24.41 25.87
N ASN A 431 6.32 -25.26 25.56
CA ASN A 431 6.52 -26.68 25.36
C ASN A 431 5.54 -27.23 24.32
N ILE A 432 5.84 -28.40 23.75
CA ILE A 432 4.99 -29.12 22.82
C ILE A 432 4.97 -30.59 23.23
N PHE A 433 3.79 -31.20 23.31
CA PHE A 433 3.63 -32.65 23.50
C PHE A 433 2.89 -33.28 22.32
N LEU A 434 3.21 -34.54 22.03
CA LEU A 434 2.41 -35.37 21.13
C LEU A 434 1.42 -36.20 21.94
N SER A 435 0.26 -36.49 21.35
CA SER A 435 -0.81 -37.25 22.01
C SER A 435 -0.34 -38.58 22.60
N ASN A 436 0.55 -39.31 21.91
CA ASN A 436 1.07 -40.59 22.38
C ASN A 436 2.01 -40.48 23.60
N LYS A 437 2.46 -39.28 23.97
CA LYS A 437 3.44 -39.03 25.04
C LYS A 437 2.97 -37.99 26.07
N ILE A 438 1.66 -37.81 26.24
CA ILE A 438 1.11 -37.01 27.34
C ILE A 438 1.59 -37.60 28.69
N PRO A 439 1.93 -36.78 29.70
CA PRO A 439 2.35 -37.29 31.01
C PRO A 439 1.29 -38.19 31.66
N THR A 440 1.68 -39.40 32.06
CA THR A 440 0.79 -40.46 32.63
C THR A 440 0.18 -40.10 33.98
N SER A 441 0.62 -39.01 34.60
CA SER A 441 0.04 -38.45 35.81
C SER A 441 -1.18 -37.55 35.55
N SER A 442 -1.70 -37.46 34.31
CA SER A 442 -2.91 -36.71 33.98
C SER A 442 -4.16 -37.53 34.30
N PRO A 443 -4.93 -37.16 35.35
CA PRO A 443 -6.12 -37.91 35.72
C PRO A 443 -7.31 -37.71 34.78
N ASN A 444 -7.27 -36.75 33.82
CA ASN A 444 -8.48 -36.31 33.11
C ASN A 444 -8.38 -36.18 31.57
N ILE A 445 -7.22 -36.37 30.94
CA ILE A 445 -7.22 -36.64 29.48
C ILE A 445 -7.47 -38.13 29.19
N ALA A 446 -7.38 -38.96 30.23
CA ALA A 446 -7.66 -40.39 30.18
C ALA A 446 -9.12 -40.74 29.82
N SER A 447 -10.06 -39.78 29.80
CA SER A 447 -11.41 -39.97 29.24
C SER A 447 -11.55 -39.39 27.83
N ALA A 448 -10.90 -40.05 26.86
CA ALA A 448 -11.48 -40.51 25.59
C ALA A 448 -11.54 -39.65 24.31
N LEU A 449 -11.09 -38.39 24.22
CA LEU A 449 -11.18 -37.64 22.93
C LEU A 449 -9.85 -37.32 22.22
N TYR A 450 -8.83 -36.88 22.96
CA TYR A 450 -7.53 -36.42 22.39
C TYR A 450 -6.30 -37.12 22.99
N GLY A 451 -6.52 -38.05 23.93
CA GLY A 451 -5.49 -38.82 24.60
C GLY A 451 -5.33 -40.22 24.00
N PRO A 452 -4.21 -40.91 24.28
CA PRO A 452 -4.01 -42.27 23.84
C PRO A 452 -4.88 -43.20 24.69
N SER A 453 -6.06 -43.59 24.18
CA SER A 453 -6.87 -44.66 24.79
C SER A 453 -6.07 -45.97 24.87
N ASP A 454 -5.24 -46.26 23.84
CA ASP A 454 -4.45 -47.51 23.73
C ASP A 454 -2.96 -47.31 23.36
N GLY A 455 -2.38 -46.11 23.51
CA GLY A 455 -0.95 -45.87 23.25
C GLY A 455 -0.55 -45.75 21.77
N THR A 456 -1.51 -45.78 20.84
CA THR A 456 -1.30 -45.79 19.38
C THR A 456 -1.82 -44.55 18.65
N GLU A 457 -2.43 -43.60 19.34
CA GLU A 457 -3.01 -42.41 18.72
C GLU A 457 -1.98 -41.27 18.63
N TYR A 458 -1.59 -40.95 17.39
CA TYR A 458 -0.59 -39.93 17.03
C TYR A 458 -1.21 -38.66 16.42
N GLY A 459 -2.53 -38.51 16.54
CA GLY A 459 -3.33 -37.57 15.74
C GLY A 459 -3.33 -36.12 16.22
N TYR A 460 -2.79 -35.82 17.42
CA TYR A 460 -2.90 -34.49 18.03
C TYR A 460 -1.57 -33.99 18.62
N ILE A 461 -1.44 -32.67 18.62
CA ILE A 461 -0.29 -31.92 19.13
C ILE A 461 -0.80 -30.95 20.19
N PHE A 462 -0.18 -30.98 21.36
CA PHE A 462 -0.48 -30.12 22.49
C PHE A 462 0.58 -29.04 22.56
N ILE A 463 0.21 -27.79 22.34
CA ILE A 463 1.10 -26.64 22.37
C ILE A 463 0.86 -25.92 23.69
N VAL A 464 1.86 -25.91 24.56
CA VAL A 464 1.83 -25.23 25.85
C VAL A 464 2.33 -23.81 25.67
N SER A 465 1.50 -22.83 26.02
CA SER A 465 1.91 -21.43 26.07
C SER A 465 2.59 -21.10 27.40
N SER A 466 3.50 -20.13 27.38
CA SER A 466 4.17 -19.65 28.60
C SER A 466 3.23 -18.91 29.56
N THR A 467 2.15 -18.33 29.03
CA THR A 467 1.12 -17.62 29.80
C THR A 467 -0.25 -18.25 29.57
N PHE A 468 -1.14 -18.11 30.54
CA PHE A 468 -2.55 -18.46 30.35
C PHE A 468 -3.22 -17.47 29.40
N PHE A 469 -4.19 -17.95 28.63
CA PHE A 469 -5.03 -17.20 27.72
C PHE A 469 -6.51 -17.46 28.03
N SER A 470 -7.36 -16.50 27.70
CA SER A 470 -8.80 -16.62 27.91
C SER A 470 -9.46 -17.51 26.85
N GLN A 471 -10.59 -18.11 27.19
CA GLN A 471 -11.42 -18.85 26.22
C GLN A 471 -11.87 -18.00 25.02
N TRP A 472 -11.90 -16.67 25.18
CA TRP A 472 -12.31 -15.76 24.12
C TRP A 472 -11.17 -15.39 23.17
N SER A 473 -9.91 -15.59 23.55
CA SER A 473 -8.76 -15.27 22.69
C SER A 473 -8.35 -16.44 21.79
N PHE A 474 -8.53 -17.67 22.26
CA PHE A 474 -8.23 -18.91 21.51
C PHE A 474 -9.31 -19.94 21.83
N ALA A 475 -10.22 -20.16 20.88
CA ALA A 475 -11.35 -21.08 20.98
C ALA A 475 -11.24 -22.23 19.97
N ILE A 476 -12.01 -23.28 20.21
CA ILE A 476 -12.15 -24.41 19.28
C ILE A 476 -12.68 -23.90 17.93
N GLY A 477 -12.14 -24.44 16.83
CA GLY A 477 -12.47 -24.02 15.47
C GLY A 477 -11.67 -22.80 14.96
N ASN A 478 -10.95 -22.10 15.83
CA ASN A 478 -10.08 -21.00 15.40
C ASN A 478 -8.86 -21.51 14.61
N SER A 479 -8.38 -20.68 13.69
CA SER A 479 -7.17 -20.94 12.91
C SER A 479 -5.99 -20.15 13.49
N ILE A 480 -4.89 -20.84 13.77
CA ILE A 480 -3.66 -20.24 14.29
C ILE A 480 -2.50 -20.41 13.31
N LYS A 481 -1.56 -19.48 13.36
CA LYS A 481 -0.28 -19.56 12.66
C LYS A 481 0.84 -19.53 13.68
N ILE A 482 1.82 -20.42 13.51
CA ILE A 482 3.01 -20.52 14.36
C ILE A 482 4.22 -20.09 13.55
N GLN A 483 5.16 -19.39 14.19
CA GLN A 483 6.42 -18.98 13.57
C GLN A 483 7.55 -18.98 14.59
N GLY A 484 8.75 -19.31 14.12
CA GLY A 484 10.00 -19.19 14.89
C GLY A 484 10.32 -20.39 15.79
N LEU A 485 9.64 -21.53 15.61
CA LEU A 485 10.10 -22.79 16.20
C LEU A 485 11.40 -23.23 15.54
N ASP A 486 12.35 -23.71 16.33
CA ASP A 486 13.64 -24.22 15.86
C ASP A 486 13.82 -25.69 16.25
N ALA A 487 14.11 -26.53 15.25
CA ALA A 487 14.34 -27.95 15.47
C ALA A 487 15.61 -28.23 16.28
N SER A 488 16.57 -27.29 16.31
CA SER A 488 17.80 -27.41 17.10
C SER A 488 17.57 -27.47 18.61
N GLN A 489 16.42 -26.95 19.07
CA GLN A 489 16.03 -26.94 20.49
C GLN A 489 15.54 -28.32 20.97
N ILE A 490 15.18 -29.22 20.05
CA ILE A 490 14.71 -30.57 20.37
C ILE A 490 15.94 -31.46 20.59
N THR A 491 16.23 -31.77 21.87
CA THR A 491 17.40 -32.57 22.25
C THR A 491 17.02 -34.03 22.51
N GLY A 492 17.83 -34.97 22.01
CA GLY A 492 17.58 -36.41 22.19
C GLY A 492 16.54 -37.02 21.24
N GLY A 493 15.96 -36.23 20.34
CA GLY A 493 15.08 -36.70 19.26
C GLY A 493 15.85 -37.12 18.01
N THR A 494 15.15 -37.72 17.04
CA THR A 494 15.70 -37.90 15.69
C THR A 494 15.66 -36.57 14.93
N THR A 495 16.72 -36.24 14.19
CA THR A 495 16.76 -35.00 13.38
C THR A 495 15.60 -34.96 12.39
N ALA A 496 15.28 -36.07 11.73
CA ALA A 496 14.17 -36.16 10.78
C ALA A 496 12.81 -35.87 11.45
N GLY A 497 12.56 -36.43 12.63
CA GLY A 497 11.33 -36.19 13.39
C GLY A 497 11.17 -34.71 13.77
N GLY A 498 12.19 -34.15 14.43
CA GLY A 498 12.19 -32.76 14.89
C GLY A 498 12.03 -31.76 13.74
N THR A 499 12.79 -31.92 12.66
CA THR A 499 12.69 -31.06 11.47
C THR A 499 11.29 -31.15 10.84
N SER A 500 10.72 -32.34 10.70
CA SER A 500 9.39 -32.49 10.10
C SER A 500 8.26 -31.86 10.94
N LEU A 501 8.33 -31.96 12.28
CA LEU A 501 7.38 -31.31 13.19
C LEU A 501 7.47 -29.78 13.09
N VAL A 502 8.69 -29.24 13.18
CA VAL A 502 8.91 -27.79 13.12
C VAL A 502 8.52 -27.23 11.77
N GLN A 503 8.83 -27.93 10.68
CA GLN A 503 8.39 -27.55 9.34
C GLN A 503 6.87 -27.58 9.21
N TYR A 504 6.20 -28.60 9.77
CA TYR A 504 4.75 -28.68 9.77
C TYR A 504 4.12 -27.50 10.51
N LEU A 505 4.56 -27.21 11.73
CA LEU A 505 3.97 -26.15 12.54
C LEU A 505 4.29 -24.74 12.01
N ASN A 506 5.52 -24.47 11.55
CA ASN A 506 5.88 -23.13 11.06
C ASN A 506 5.25 -22.78 9.69
N ASN A 507 5.01 -23.77 8.83
CA ASN A 507 4.56 -23.50 7.46
C ASN A 507 3.04 -23.58 7.27
N ASN A 508 2.34 -24.28 8.16
CA ASN A 508 0.90 -24.50 8.02
C ASN A 508 0.11 -23.62 8.98
N ILE A 509 -1.08 -23.21 8.53
CA ILE A 509 -2.13 -22.73 9.41
C ILE A 509 -2.82 -23.97 9.99
N VAL A 510 -2.89 -24.05 11.31
CA VAL A 510 -3.49 -25.19 12.01
C VAL A 510 -4.74 -24.73 12.76
N SER A 511 -5.75 -25.60 12.82
CA SER A 511 -7.00 -25.32 13.52
C SER A 511 -6.97 -25.88 14.94
N ILE A 512 -7.52 -25.12 15.87
CA ILE A 512 -7.70 -25.54 17.26
C ILE A 512 -8.84 -26.54 17.33
N VAL A 513 -8.58 -27.71 17.89
CA VAL A 513 -9.59 -28.76 18.11
C VAL A 513 -10.00 -28.87 19.58
N GLY A 514 -9.14 -28.38 20.48
CA GLY A 514 -9.38 -28.39 21.91
C GLY A 514 -8.48 -27.42 22.65
N VAL A 515 -8.80 -27.17 23.91
CA VAL A 515 -7.97 -26.39 24.83
C VAL A 515 -7.88 -27.15 26.14
N ALA A 516 -6.75 -27.03 26.83
CA ALA A 516 -6.51 -27.69 28.10
C ALA A 516 -5.80 -26.74 29.07
N ASN A 517 -5.85 -27.09 30.36
CA ASN A 517 -5.21 -26.30 31.41
C ASN A 517 -4.26 -27.12 32.31
N THR A 518 -3.37 -26.39 32.99
CA THR A 518 -2.32 -26.82 33.94
C THR A 518 -1.02 -27.37 33.31
N THR A 519 -0.05 -27.75 34.14
CA THR A 519 1.21 -28.41 33.75
C THR A 519 1.02 -29.89 33.41
N VAL A 520 -0.07 -30.48 33.91
CA VAL A 520 -0.51 -31.84 33.62
C VAL A 520 -1.83 -31.71 32.86
N PRO A 521 -1.84 -31.88 31.53
CA PRO A 521 -2.95 -31.38 30.74
C PRO A 521 -4.31 -31.94 31.23
N ASN A 522 -5.22 -31.06 31.63
CA ASN A 522 -6.60 -31.36 32.02
C ASN A 522 -7.51 -30.75 30.95
N ASP A 523 -8.43 -31.53 30.38
CA ASP A 523 -9.23 -31.08 29.25
C ASP A 523 -10.12 -29.88 29.64
N GLY A 524 -10.28 -28.95 28.71
CA GLY A 524 -11.03 -27.73 28.90
C GLY A 524 -10.30 -26.62 29.67
N LEU A 525 -11.11 -25.66 30.11
CA LEU A 525 -10.67 -24.44 30.78
C LEU A 525 -10.57 -24.66 32.29
N ASN A 526 -9.80 -23.80 32.97
CA ASN A 526 -9.84 -23.73 34.42
C ASN A 526 -11.17 -23.12 34.91
N ASN A 527 -11.40 -23.14 36.23
CA ASN A 527 -12.63 -22.62 36.84
C ASN A 527 -12.91 -21.14 36.56
N VAL A 528 -11.97 -20.36 36.03
CA VAL A 528 -12.14 -18.93 35.70
C VAL A 528 -12.13 -18.68 34.19
N GLY A 529 -12.17 -19.73 33.36
CA GLY A 529 -12.28 -19.65 31.89
C GLY A 529 -10.97 -19.36 31.16
N TYR A 530 -9.84 -19.77 31.74
CA TYR A 530 -8.51 -19.66 31.13
C TYR A 530 -7.90 -21.04 30.86
N ALA A 531 -7.08 -21.13 29.81
CA ALA A 531 -6.28 -22.29 29.44
C ALA A 531 -4.83 -21.85 29.17
N ASN A 532 -3.90 -22.81 29.13
CA ASN A 532 -2.51 -22.58 28.76
C ASN A 532 -2.00 -23.62 27.75
N ILE A 533 -2.89 -24.47 27.26
CA ILE A 533 -2.58 -25.51 26.28
C ILE A 533 -3.58 -25.41 25.14
N ILE A 534 -3.06 -25.33 23.93
CA ILE A 534 -3.84 -25.40 22.69
C ILE A 534 -3.64 -26.77 22.08
N ILE A 535 -4.73 -27.46 21.77
CA ILE A 535 -4.70 -28.76 21.11
C ILE A 535 -4.98 -28.52 19.63
N VAL A 536 -4.04 -28.92 18.78
CA VAL A 536 -4.18 -28.86 17.33
C VAL A 536 -4.11 -30.26 16.74
N ARG A 537 -4.76 -30.41 15.59
CA ARG A 537 -4.66 -31.61 14.77
C ARG A 537 -3.25 -31.77 14.23
N GLY A 538 -2.70 -32.99 14.29
CA GLY A 538 -1.51 -33.41 13.56
C GLY A 538 -1.81 -33.79 12.10
N PRO A 539 -0.79 -34.01 11.26
CA PRO A 539 -1.00 -34.44 9.88
C PRO A 539 -1.61 -35.85 9.83
N TYR A 540 -2.52 -36.08 8.88
CA TYR A 540 -3.07 -37.40 8.59
C TYR A 540 -2.56 -37.86 7.22
N GLY A 541 -2.64 -39.16 6.95
CA GLY A 541 -2.58 -39.67 5.59
C GLY A 541 -3.67 -39.03 4.73
N ASP A 542 -3.61 -39.26 3.41
CA ASP A 542 -4.51 -38.61 2.46
C ASP A 542 -5.99 -38.82 2.85
N PRO A 543 -6.70 -37.76 3.31
CA PRO A 543 -8.08 -37.89 3.72
C PRO A 543 -9.01 -38.10 2.52
N THR A 544 -8.57 -37.76 1.29
CA THR A 544 -9.37 -37.95 0.07
C THR A 544 -9.51 -39.42 -0.31
N THR A 545 -8.62 -40.28 0.19
CA THR A 545 -8.71 -41.73 0.07
C THR A 545 -9.46 -42.39 1.23
N GLY A 546 -10.04 -41.60 2.15
CA GLY A 546 -10.69 -42.09 3.37
C GLY A 546 -9.72 -42.58 4.45
N SER A 547 -8.43 -42.24 4.34
CA SER A 547 -7.45 -42.65 5.36
C SER A 547 -7.68 -41.88 6.67
N ILE A 548 -7.77 -42.64 7.76
CA ILE A 548 -7.87 -42.11 9.14
C ILE A 548 -6.54 -42.25 9.90
N ILE A 549 -5.50 -42.74 9.24
CA ILE A 549 -4.21 -43.02 9.86
C ILE A 549 -3.39 -41.72 9.96
N PRO A 550 -2.82 -41.38 11.14
CA PRO A 550 -1.92 -40.24 11.27
C PRO A 550 -0.69 -40.37 10.37
N SER A 551 -0.25 -39.26 9.77
CA SER A 551 1.04 -39.22 9.07
C SER A 551 2.14 -38.96 10.08
N TYR A 552 3.13 -39.85 10.14
CA TYR A 552 4.12 -39.80 11.21
C TYR A 552 5.22 -38.77 10.95
N PHE A 553 5.58 -38.01 11.98
CA PHE A 553 6.74 -37.13 11.93
C PHE A 553 8.03 -37.95 11.75
N GLY A 554 8.79 -37.62 10.71
CA GLY A 554 9.95 -38.39 10.28
C GLY A 554 9.62 -39.73 9.58
N GLY A 555 8.35 -39.96 9.22
CA GLY A 555 7.93 -41.02 8.29
C GLY A 555 7.74 -42.42 8.90
N SER A 556 7.91 -42.60 10.21
CA SER A 556 7.69 -43.90 10.87
C SER A 556 7.23 -43.74 12.33
N THR A 557 6.52 -44.74 12.83
CA THR A 557 6.05 -44.82 14.23
C THR A 557 7.22 -44.75 15.22
N SER A 558 8.31 -45.49 14.98
CA SER A 558 9.49 -45.50 15.84
C SER A 558 10.14 -44.12 15.95
N THR A 559 10.23 -43.40 14.83
CA THR A 559 10.82 -42.06 14.78
C THR A 559 9.95 -41.05 15.54
N GLN A 560 8.62 -41.17 15.42
CA GLN A 560 7.68 -40.35 16.16
C GLN A 560 7.66 -40.67 17.65
N ASP A 561 7.85 -41.93 18.05
CA ASP A 561 7.89 -42.30 19.47
C ASP A 561 9.13 -41.72 20.18
N ILE A 562 10.28 -41.77 19.51
CA ILE A 562 11.52 -41.12 19.98
C ILE A 562 11.33 -39.60 20.05
N LEU A 563 10.74 -38.99 19.00
CA LEU A 563 10.42 -37.57 18.99
C LEU A 563 9.52 -37.18 20.18
N GLY A 564 8.41 -37.89 20.38
CA GLY A 564 7.50 -37.63 21.49
C GLY A 564 8.18 -37.75 22.86
N THR A 565 9.13 -38.67 23.00
CA THR A 565 9.94 -38.80 24.22
C THR A 565 10.86 -37.60 24.42
N SER A 566 11.56 -37.16 23.36
CA SER A 566 12.44 -35.98 23.41
C SER A 566 11.70 -34.68 23.72
N LEU A 567 10.46 -34.55 23.24
CA LEU A 567 9.64 -33.37 23.46
C LEU A 567 9.21 -33.20 24.92
N LYS A 568 9.10 -34.27 25.71
CA LYS A 568 8.77 -34.18 27.15
C LYS A 568 9.71 -33.27 27.94
N THR A 569 10.99 -33.28 27.58
CA THR A 569 12.04 -32.51 28.24
C THR A 569 12.47 -31.29 27.44
N THR A 570 11.91 -31.09 26.24
CA THR A 570 12.24 -29.93 25.41
C THR A 570 11.56 -28.68 25.97
N THR A 571 12.28 -27.57 25.99
CA THR A 571 11.71 -26.25 26.28
C THR A 571 12.04 -25.35 25.11
N PHE A 572 11.01 -24.79 24.49
CA PHE A 572 11.18 -23.85 23.39
C PHE A 572 11.42 -22.46 23.98
N THR A 573 12.51 -21.82 23.56
CA THR A 573 12.80 -20.40 23.90
C THR A 573 12.47 -19.46 22.75
N SER A 574 12.18 -20.03 21.57
CA SER A 574 11.74 -19.34 20.37
C SER A 574 10.47 -20.01 19.85
N GLY A 575 9.59 -19.24 19.24
CA GLY A 575 8.29 -19.73 18.78
C GLY A 575 7.15 -18.91 19.36
N LYS A 576 6.39 -18.29 18.47
CA LYS A 576 5.16 -17.60 18.81
C LYS A 576 4.04 -18.09 17.92
N LEU A 577 2.83 -17.97 18.42
CA LEU A 577 1.61 -18.24 17.67
C LEU A 577 0.67 -17.05 17.73
N ILE A 578 -0.10 -16.88 16.66
CA ILE A 578 -1.14 -15.86 16.52
C ILE A 578 -2.45 -16.52 16.12
N ASN A 579 -3.57 -16.02 16.65
CA ASN A 579 -4.91 -16.42 16.19
C ASN A 579 -5.30 -15.57 14.97
N LEU A 580 -5.38 -16.20 13.79
CA LEU A 580 -5.78 -15.54 12.54
C LEU A 580 -7.28 -15.29 12.47
N SER A 581 -8.09 -16.13 13.13
CA SER A 581 -9.54 -15.98 13.16
C SER A 581 -9.98 -14.70 13.88
N HIS A 582 -9.15 -14.14 14.77
CA HIS A 582 -9.51 -12.94 15.52
C HIS A 582 -8.77 -11.66 15.06
N GLN A 583 -8.32 -11.62 13.81
CA GLN A 583 -7.64 -10.44 13.28
C GLN A 583 -8.64 -9.43 12.72
N THR A 584 -8.32 -8.14 12.80
CA THR A 584 -9.20 -7.06 12.32
C THR A 584 -8.82 -6.67 10.90
N SER A 585 -9.81 -6.18 10.15
CA SER A 585 -9.57 -5.62 8.82
C SER A 585 -10.26 -4.27 8.66
N LEU A 586 -9.57 -3.30 8.09
CA LEU A 586 -10.12 -1.99 7.76
C LEU A 586 -10.06 -1.77 6.25
N VAL A 587 -11.10 -1.19 5.69
CA VAL A 587 -11.15 -0.82 4.27
C VAL A 587 -11.27 0.68 4.16
N LEU A 588 -10.24 1.32 3.61
CA LEU A 588 -10.19 2.73 3.32
C LEU A 588 -10.27 2.97 1.81
N ARG A 589 -10.83 4.11 1.43
CA ARG A 589 -10.75 4.65 0.08
C ARG A 589 -9.82 5.84 0.09
N ILE A 590 -8.80 5.80 -0.76
CA ILE A 590 -7.85 6.89 -0.97
C ILE A 590 -8.14 7.51 -2.32
N ILE A 591 -8.41 8.81 -2.33
CA ILE A 591 -8.75 9.56 -3.53
C ILE A 591 -7.60 10.50 -3.83
N THR A 592 -7.01 10.32 -5.01
CA THR A 592 -5.92 11.14 -5.50
C THR A 592 -6.40 12.08 -6.58
N ARG A 593 -5.81 13.26 -6.64
CA ARG A 593 -6.10 14.27 -7.65
C ARG A 593 -4.92 14.39 -8.59
N ASP A 594 -5.12 13.96 -9.83
CA ASP A 594 -4.10 14.05 -10.87
C ASP A 594 -4.55 15.03 -11.96
N LEU A 595 -3.59 15.60 -12.68
CA LEU A 595 -3.87 16.47 -13.82
C LEU A 595 -4.62 15.66 -14.88
N ASP A 596 -5.73 16.19 -15.39
CA ASP A 596 -6.44 15.57 -16.50
C ASP A 596 -5.81 16.02 -17.83
N PRO A 597 -5.05 15.15 -18.53
CA PRO A 597 -4.44 15.51 -19.80
C PRO A 597 -5.47 15.64 -20.93
N THR A 598 -6.65 15.01 -20.80
CA THR A 598 -7.68 14.97 -21.84
C THR A 598 -8.53 16.24 -21.87
N ALA A 599 -8.67 16.91 -20.73
CA ALA A 599 -9.37 18.20 -20.64
C ALA A 599 -8.71 19.34 -21.43
N ARG A 600 -7.50 19.12 -21.97
CA ARG A 600 -6.81 20.07 -22.87
C ARG A 600 -7.16 19.90 -24.34
N VAL A 601 -7.89 18.84 -24.72
CA VAL A 601 -8.31 18.60 -26.11
C VAL A 601 -9.73 19.12 -26.28
N ARG A 602 -9.93 20.09 -27.18
CA ARG A 602 -11.28 20.56 -27.51
C ARG A 602 -12.07 19.41 -28.18
N PRO A 603 -13.38 19.29 -27.92
CA PRO A 603 -14.24 18.37 -28.67
C PRO A 603 -14.17 18.59 -30.19
N ASP A 604 -13.92 19.82 -30.63
CA ASP A 604 -13.79 20.19 -32.04
C ASP A 604 -12.49 19.66 -32.70
N ASN A 605 -11.57 19.09 -31.92
CA ASN A 605 -10.31 18.49 -32.39
C ASN A 605 -10.32 16.95 -32.33
N LEU A 606 -11.46 16.33 -31.99
CA LEU A 606 -11.76 14.90 -32.19
C LEU A 606 -12.56 14.75 -33.49
#